data_AF-A0A7S3C770-F1
#
_entry.id   AF-A0A7S3C770-F1
#
_cell.length_a   1.000
_cell.length_b   1.000
_cell.length_c   1.000
_cell.angle_alpha   90.00
_cell.angle_beta   90.00
_cell.angle_gamma   90.00
#
_symmetry.space_group_name_H-M   'P 1'
#
loop_
_entity.id
_entity.type
_entity.pdbx_description
1 polymer ?
#
loop_
_entity_poly.entity_id
_entity_poly.type
_entity_poly.pdbx_seq_one_letter_code
_entity_poly.pdbx_strand_id
1 'polypeptide(L)'
;GEVHEALLAHCVLPRAAVSQIDAIYAARFVETLVILGTPYFSAFQYYATLLKGVRGLVYTATEYEAGRLGRFLCETLETISRWVDDRESYASKLQKLPAFSTAQSDTNAGKKKAPKGADYLDLAKAVTDWYHSMAQSFLAILGAGEYLEMRNALLVLTKMIGVFPKYRTVYSHLERTVAKVKTSDSREDIKVLAARYLGLLQREQREGKLLPFPDSKEALEAEADADEADMDVEEGERPSSKRKAAAQPAAGKSKPAPSKAVVGGGAKGGADRSSERGGRDASRGRERGGE
;
A
#
# COMPACT_ATOMS: atom_id res chain seq x y z
N GLY A 1 16.51 -18.22 6.55
CA GLY A 1 16.99 -17.98 7.92
C GLY A 1 17.98 -16.83 7.93
N GLU A 2 18.77 -16.76 9.00
CA GLU A 2 19.93 -15.89 9.29
C GLU A 2 20.17 -14.69 8.36
N VAL A 3 20.64 -14.88 7.12
CA VAL A 3 20.92 -13.78 6.17
C VAL A 3 19.72 -12.82 5.99
N HIS A 4 18.50 -13.37 5.95
CA HIS A 4 17.27 -12.59 5.76
C HIS A 4 16.86 -11.87 7.04
N GLU A 5 17.07 -12.51 8.20
CA GLU A 5 16.84 -11.94 9.53
C GLU A 5 17.83 -10.81 9.83
N ALA A 6 19.12 -11.00 9.52
CA ALA A 6 20.18 -10.00 9.65
C ALA A 6 19.93 -8.80 8.72
N LEU A 7 19.57 -9.03 7.46
CA LEU A 7 19.19 -7.98 6.52
C LEU A 7 17.98 -7.17 7.04
N LEU A 8 16.96 -7.86 7.56
CA LEU A 8 15.77 -7.23 8.11
C LEU A 8 16.11 -6.41 9.36
N ALA A 9 16.81 -7.00 10.33
CA ALA A 9 17.08 -6.41 11.65
C ALA A 9 18.16 -5.31 11.63
N HIS A 10 19.19 -5.42 10.77
CA HIS A 10 20.32 -4.47 10.75
C HIS A 10 20.27 -3.45 9.62
N CYS A 11 19.52 -3.71 8.52
CA CYS A 11 19.45 -2.79 7.38
C CYS A 11 18.04 -2.23 7.16
N VAL A 12 17.03 -3.09 6.98
CA VAL A 12 15.71 -2.64 6.50
C VAL A 12 14.86 -2.00 7.60
N LEU A 13 14.71 -2.64 8.77
CA LEU A 13 13.93 -2.09 9.88
C LEU A 13 14.55 -0.82 10.47
N PRO A 14 15.87 -0.73 10.73
CA PRO A 14 16.47 0.51 11.22
C PRO A 14 16.30 1.68 10.25
N ARG A 15 16.32 1.42 8.93
CA ARG A 15 16.00 2.42 7.90
C ARG A 15 14.52 2.81 7.96
N ALA A 16 13.61 1.84 7.91
CA ALA A 16 12.16 2.10 7.93
C ALA A 16 11.69 2.86 9.19
N ALA A 17 12.39 2.71 10.31
CA ALA A 17 12.12 3.43 11.55
C ALA A 17 12.46 4.94 11.47
N VAL A 18 13.34 5.41 10.57
CA VAL A 18 13.82 6.81 10.56
C VAL A 18 12.71 7.81 10.21
N SER A 19 12.02 7.62 9.08
CA SER A 19 10.99 8.55 8.61
C SER A 19 9.93 7.87 7.72
N GLN A 20 8.85 8.59 7.42
CA GLN A 20 7.81 8.14 6.48
C GLN A 20 8.36 7.91 5.07
N ILE A 21 9.40 8.64 4.65
CA ILE A 21 10.03 8.49 3.33
C ILE A 21 11.01 7.31 3.36
N ASP A 22 11.77 7.16 4.44
CA ASP A 22 12.66 6.01 4.63
C ASP A 22 11.89 4.69 4.72
N ALA A 23 10.67 4.69 5.27
CA ALA A 23 9.76 3.54 5.28
C ALA A 23 9.34 3.10 3.86
N ILE A 24 9.08 4.06 2.96
CA ILE A 24 8.76 3.79 1.54
C ILE A 24 10.02 3.29 0.82
N TYR A 25 11.15 3.98 1.00
CA TYR A 25 12.45 3.60 0.45
C TYR A 25 12.85 2.18 0.87
N ALA A 26 12.65 1.81 2.15
CA ALA A 26 12.98 0.50 2.68
C ALA A 26 12.23 -0.65 1.98
N ALA A 27 10.94 -0.48 1.69
CA ALA A 27 10.16 -1.46 0.93
C ALA A 27 10.59 -1.53 -0.54
N ARG A 28 10.76 -0.36 -1.21
CA ARG A 28 11.20 -0.28 -2.61
C ARG A 28 12.63 -0.76 -2.83
N PHE A 29 13.49 -0.64 -1.83
CA PHE A 29 14.83 -1.23 -1.82
C PHE A 29 14.75 -2.76 -1.88
N VAL A 30 13.88 -3.40 -1.10
CA VAL A 30 13.69 -4.86 -1.15
C VAL A 30 13.05 -5.30 -2.47
N GLU A 31 12.05 -4.57 -2.99
CA GLU A 31 11.51 -4.81 -4.33
C GLU A 31 12.62 -4.73 -5.41
N THR A 32 13.55 -3.79 -5.26
CA THR A 32 14.72 -3.66 -6.14
C THR A 32 15.69 -4.84 -6.01
N LEU A 33 15.96 -5.35 -4.79
CA LEU A 33 16.78 -6.55 -4.59
C LEU A 33 16.18 -7.78 -5.28
N VAL A 34 14.85 -7.91 -5.28
CA VAL A 34 14.12 -8.96 -5.99
C VAL A 34 14.29 -8.79 -7.51
N ILE A 35 13.98 -7.61 -8.05
CA ILE A 35 14.00 -7.32 -9.49
C ILE A 35 15.42 -7.46 -10.09
N LEU A 36 16.45 -7.07 -9.35
CA LEU A 36 17.86 -7.25 -9.76
C LEU A 36 18.34 -8.71 -9.69
N GLY A 37 17.52 -9.64 -9.20
CA GLY A 37 17.87 -11.06 -9.09
C GLY A 37 19.02 -11.33 -8.10
N THR A 38 19.08 -10.56 -7.01
CA THR A 38 20.22 -10.54 -6.07
C THR A 38 20.60 -11.96 -5.59
N PRO A 39 21.85 -12.41 -5.77
CA PRO A 39 22.30 -13.73 -5.32
C PRO A 39 22.05 -13.97 -3.83
N TYR A 40 21.66 -15.21 -3.50
CA TYR A 40 21.35 -15.69 -2.14
C TYR A 40 20.15 -15.03 -1.43
N PHE A 41 19.53 -13.99 -2.00
CA PHE A 41 18.27 -13.44 -1.52
C PHE A 41 17.10 -14.35 -1.93
N SER A 42 16.14 -14.57 -1.02
CA SER A 42 14.86 -15.25 -1.29
C SER A 42 13.70 -14.38 -0.82
N ALA A 43 12.80 -14.04 -1.74
CA ALA A 43 11.59 -13.27 -1.45
C ALA A 43 10.71 -14.01 -0.43
N PHE A 44 10.45 -15.30 -0.66
CA PHE A 44 9.65 -16.13 0.25
C PHE A 44 10.21 -16.14 1.68
N GLN A 45 11.52 -16.31 1.87
CA GLN A 45 12.12 -16.28 3.21
C GLN A 45 12.04 -14.88 3.84
N TYR A 46 12.36 -13.84 3.08
CA TYR A 46 12.31 -12.45 3.57
C TYR A 46 10.90 -12.05 4.05
N TYR A 47 9.89 -12.20 3.19
CA TYR A 47 8.53 -11.78 3.53
C TYR A 47 7.86 -12.70 4.56
N ALA A 48 8.19 -14.00 4.58
CA ALA A 48 7.76 -14.87 5.68
C ALA A 48 8.31 -14.41 7.03
N THR A 49 9.61 -14.09 7.14
CA THR A 49 10.22 -13.58 8.37
C THR A 49 9.59 -12.24 8.78
N LEU A 50 9.45 -11.29 7.85
CA LEU A 50 8.86 -9.99 8.12
C LEU A 50 7.39 -10.09 8.58
N LEU A 51 6.53 -10.70 7.76
CA LEU A 51 5.07 -10.65 7.96
C LEU A 51 4.61 -11.54 9.13
N LYS A 52 5.27 -12.68 9.36
CA LYS A 52 5.03 -13.50 10.57
C LYS A 52 5.64 -12.86 11.83
N GLY A 53 6.69 -12.04 11.68
CA GLY A 53 7.32 -11.30 12.78
C GLY A 53 6.59 -10.04 13.25
N VAL A 54 5.51 -9.61 12.57
CA VAL A 54 4.83 -8.31 12.81
C VAL A 54 4.45 -8.07 14.27
N ARG A 55 4.03 -9.10 15.04
CA ARG A 55 3.72 -8.91 16.46
C ARG A 55 4.92 -8.38 17.26
N GLY A 56 6.12 -8.91 17.02
CA GLY A 56 7.35 -8.44 17.67
C GLY A 56 7.69 -7.00 17.29
N LEU A 57 7.44 -6.61 16.03
CA LEU A 57 7.67 -5.24 15.55
C LEU A 57 6.69 -4.23 16.14
N VAL A 58 5.43 -4.62 16.37
CA VAL A 58 4.42 -3.78 17.03
C VAL A 58 4.69 -3.64 18.53
N TYR A 59 5.24 -4.68 19.16
CA TYR A 59 5.64 -4.70 20.58
C TYR A 59 6.84 -3.78 20.88
N THR A 60 7.87 -3.77 20.02
CA THR A 60 9.10 -2.97 20.26
C THR A 60 9.02 -1.53 19.75
N ALA A 61 8.08 -1.19 18.87
CA ALA A 61 7.96 0.15 18.32
C ALA A 61 7.49 1.20 19.35
N THR A 62 8.02 2.42 19.26
CA THR A 62 7.37 3.59 19.85
C THR A 62 6.14 4.02 19.03
N GLU A 63 5.28 4.87 19.60
CA GLU A 63 4.08 5.39 18.91
C GLU A 63 4.40 6.08 17.56
N TYR A 64 5.56 6.76 17.49
CA TYR A 64 6.04 7.44 16.28
C TYR A 64 6.52 6.46 15.22
N GLU A 65 7.11 5.34 15.64
CA GLU A 65 7.59 4.28 14.76
C GLU A 65 6.44 3.39 14.26
N ALA A 66 5.41 3.14 15.08
CA ALA A 66 4.21 2.41 14.66
C ALA A 66 3.56 3.05 13.41
N GLY A 67 3.53 4.39 13.34
CA GLY A 67 3.06 5.12 12.15
C GLY A 67 3.94 4.96 10.89
N ARG A 68 5.24 4.66 11.05
CA ARG A 68 6.22 4.44 9.98
C ARG A 68 6.24 2.97 9.54
N LEU A 69 6.26 2.04 10.51
CA LEU A 69 6.07 0.60 10.35
C LEU A 69 4.80 0.30 9.56
N GLY A 70 3.68 0.95 9.90
CA GLY A 70 2.44 0.83 9.15
C GLY A 70 2.52 1.29 7.69
N ARG A 71 3.39 2.25 7.35
CA ARG A 71 3.64 2.61 5.93
C ARG A 71 4.56 1.61 5.24
N PHE A 72 5.64 1.18 5.89
CA PHE A 72 6.55 0.17 5.36
C PHE A 72 5.81 -1.14 5.05
N LEU A 73 4.92 -1.58 5.95
CA LEU A 73 4.07 -2.75 5.75
C LEU A 73 3.00 -2.51 4.67
N CYS A 74 2.42 -1.31 4.56
CA CYS A 74 1.50 -0.97 3.47
C CYS A 74 2.19 -1.10 2.10
N GLU A 75 3.33 -0.42 1.91
CA GLU A 75 4.13 -0.44 0.67
C GLU A 75 4.65 -1.86 0.34
N THR A 76 4.93 -2.67 1.37
CA THR A 76 5.29 -4.08 1.25
C THR A 76 4.12 -4.93 0.76
N LEU A 77 2.93 -4.79 1.37
CA LEU A 77 1.74 -5.53 0.94
C LEU A 77 1.27 -5.07 -0.45
N GLU A 78 1.28 -3.77 -0.76
CA GLU A 78 1.06 -3.22 -2.12
C GLU A 78 1.99 -3.84 -3.18
N THR A 79 3.17 -4.33 -2.77
CA THR A 79 4.12 -5.01 -3.66
C THR A 79 3.84 -6.49 -3.78
N ILE A 80 3.43 -7.15 -2.69
CA ILE A 80 3.09 -8.58 -2.69
C ILE A 80 1.74 -8.83 -3.39
N SER A 81 0.73 -7.97 -3.18
CA SER A 81 -0.56 -8.07 -3.87
C SER A 81 -0.36 -8.02 -5.39
N ARG A 82 0.42 -7.06 -5.90
CA ARG A 82 0.82 -6.97 -7.32
C ARG A 82 1.53 -8.21 -7.91
N TRP A 83 1.96 -9.18 -7.10
CA TRP A 83 2.52 -10.44 -7.59
C TRP A 83 1.51 -11.59 -7.62
N VAL A 84 0.40 -11.46 -6.88
CA VAL A 84 -0.74 -12.37 -6.91
C VAL A 84 -1.75 -11.88 -7.95
N ASP A 85 -2.09 -10.59 -7.90
CA ASP A 85 -3.08 -9.92 -8.77
C ASP A 85 -2.61 -9.80 -10.25
N ASP A 86 -1.38 -10.24 -10.59
CA ASP A 86 -0.79 -10.22 -11.94
C ASP A 86 -0.07 -11.55 -12.24
N ARG A 87 -0.89 -12.59 -12.46
CA ARG A 87 -0.49 -13.99 -12.71
C ARG A 87 0.43 -14.14 -13.93
N GLU A 88 0.16 -13.42 -15.02
CA GLU A 88 0.98 -13.48 -16.24
C GLU A 88 2.37 -12.86 -16.05
N SER A 89 2.47 -11.69 -15.39
CA SER A 89 3.75 -11.04 -15.08
C SER A 89 4.55 -11.85 -14.05
N TYR A 90 3.89 -12.53 -13.11
CA TYR A 90 4.55 -13.49 -12.23
C TYR A 90 5.22 -14.62 -13.01
N ALA A 91 4.47 -15.38 -13.82
CA ALA A 91 4.99 -16.52 -14.57
C ALA A 91 6.01 -16.10 -15.66
N SER A 92 5.75 -14.99 -16.34
CA SER A 92 6.60 -14.50 -17.44
C SER A 92 7.92 -13.87 -16.98
N LYS A 93 7.95 -13.21 -15.80
CA LYS A 93 9.13 -12.44 -15.32
C LYS A 93 9.59 -12.93 -13.94
N LEU A 94 8.74 -12.83 -12.92
CA LEU A 94 9.16 -12.96 -11.51
C LEU A 94 9.59 -14.39 -11.14
N GLN A 95 8.85 -15.41 -11.59
CA GLN A 95 9.17 -16.82 -11.36
C GLN A 95 10.59 -17.21 -11.83
N LYS A 96 11.14 -16.48 -12.81
CA LYS A 96 12.47 -16.72 -13.40
C LYS A 96 13.61 -16.04 -12.62
N LEU A 97 13.30 -15.18 -11.66
CA LEU A 97 14.30 -14.48 -10.85
C LEU A 97 14.81 -15.40 -9.71
N PRO A 98 16.11 -15.36 -9.37
CA PRO A 98 16.69 -16.14 -8.26
C PRO A 98 15.93 -16.00 -6.93
N ALA A 99 15.32 -14.83 -6.68
CA ALA A 99 14.55 -14.53 -5.47
C ALA A 99 13.31 -15.43 -5.27
N PHE A 100 12.74 -16.01 -6.33
CA PHE A 100 11.60 -16.93 -6.27
C PHE A 100 12.00 -18.40 -6.49
N SER A 101 13.30 -18.72 -6.49
CA SER A 101 13.79 -20.09 -6.60
C SER A 101 13.37 -20.97 -5.41
N THR A 102 12.87 -22.17 -5.70
CA THR A 102 12.59 -23.20 -4.68
C THR A 102 13.85 -23.90 -4.17
N ALA A 103 14.96 -23.83 -4.91
CA ALA A 103 16.24 -24.42 -4.54
C ALA A 103 17.30 -23.34 -4.38
N GLN A 104 17.98 -23.32 -3.22
CA GLN A 104 19.28 -22.66 -3.13
C GLN A 104 20.26 -23.46 -3.99
N SER A 105 21.05 -22.76 -4.82
CA SER A 105 21.95 -23.41 -5.78
C SER A 105 23.20 -23.95 -5.09
N ASP A 106 23.11 -25.11 -4.46
CA ASP A 106 24.25 -25.84 -3.91
C ASP A 106 25.27 -26.16 -5.01
N THR A 107 26.36 -25.39 -5.05
CA THR A 107 27.40 -25.48 -6.07
C THR A 107 28.25 -26.76 -6.00
N ASN A 108 28.04 -27.59 -4.99
CA ASN A 108 28.79 -28.83 -4.72
C ASN A 108 28.29 -30.06 -5.49
N ALA A 109 27.15 -29.99 -6.20
CA ALA A 109 26.65 -31.09 -7.03
C ALA A 109 26.76 -30.75 -8.53
N GLY A 110 27.59 -31.49 -9.27
CA GLY A 110 27.93 -31.25 -10.68
C GLY A 110 26.81 -31.42 -11.73
N LYS A 111 25.54 -31.32 -11.36
CA LYS A 111 24.38 -31.38 -12.26
C LYS A 111 23.64 -30.04 -12.26
N LYS A 112 24.05 -29.14 -13.16
CA LYS A 112 23.38 -27.86 -13.43
C LYS A 112 21.99 -28.05 -14.05
N LYS A 113 20.99 -28.46 -13.27
CA LYS A 113 19.60 -28.10 -13.56
C LYS A 113 19.41 -26.64 -13.17
N ALA A 114 18.74 -25.86 -14.02
CA ALA A 114 18.29 -24.54 -13.62
C ALA A 114 17.33 -24.69 -12.41
N PRO A 115 17.47 -23.88 -11.35
CA PRO A 115 16.54 -23.94 -10.22
C PRO A 115 15.12 -23.64 -10.70
N LYS A 116 14.13 -24.46 -10.30
CA LYS A 116 12.74 -24.16 -10.64
C LYS A 116 12.24 -23.04 -9.72
N GLY A 117 11.73 -21.97 -10.30
CA GLY A 117 10.93 -20.99 -9.57
C GLY A 117 9.70 -21.64 -8.95
N ALA A 118 9.24 -21.11 -7.82
CA ALA A 118 7.98 -21.53 -7.21
C ALA A 118 6.83 -21.34 -8.20
N ASP A 119 5.82 -22.21 -8.18
CA ASP A 119 4.67 -22.02 -9.06
C ASP A 119 3.75 -20.91 -8.51
N TYR A 120 2.93 -20.30 -9.36
CA TYR A 120 2.03 -19.21 -8.95
C TYR A 120 1.17 -19.59 -7.72
N LEU A 121 0.73 -20.85 -7.66
CA LEU A 121 -0.07 -21.38 -6.56
C LEU A 121 0.73 -21.49 -5.23
N ASP A 122 2.04 -21.70 -5.28
CA ASP A 122 2.91 -21.65 -4.10
C ASP A 122 3.01 -20.21 -3.56
N LEU A 123 3.07 -19.21 -4.46
CA LEU A 123 2.99 -17.80 -4.09
C LEU A 123 1.64 -17.46 -3.47
N ALA A 124 0.53 -17.72 -4.16
CA ALA A 124 -0.81 -17.38 -3.70
C ALA A 124 -1.11 -18.01 -2.31
N LYS A 125 -0.69 -19.26 -2.10
CA LYS A 125 -0.75 -19.91 -0.79
C LYS A 125 0.14 -19.23 0.25
N ALA A 126 1.41 -18.97 -0.04
CA ALA A 126 2.32 -18.34 0.91
C ALA A 126 1.85 -16.93 1.32
N VAL A 127 1.33 -16.15 0.38
CA VAL A 127 0.74 -14.83 0.65
C VAL A 127 -0.50 -14.95 1.53
N THR A 128 -1.39 -15.92 1.25
CA THR A 128 -2.56 -16.22 2.12
C THR A 128 -2.12 -16.55 3.55
N ASP A 129 -1.12 -17.44 3.72
CA ASP A 129 -0.55 -17.80 5.02
C ASP A 129 0.03 -16.59 5.77
N TRP A 130 0.68 -15.66 5.05
CA TRP A 130 1.25 -14.43 5.64
C TRP A 130 0.15 -13.46 6.08
N TYR A 131 -0.85 -13.20 5.23
CA TYR A 131 -2.02 -12.38 5.57
C TYR A 131 -2.78 -12.94 6.78
N HIS A 132 -2.95 -14.26 6.85
CA HIS A 132 -3.57 -14.92 8.00
C HIS A 132 -2.70 -14.79 9.27
N SER A 133 -1.38 -14.99 9.17
CA SER A 133 -0.46 -14.83 10.31
C SER A 133 -0.44 -13.40 10.85
N MET A 134 -0.57 -12.38 9.99
CA MET A 134 -0.72 -10.98 10.40
C MET A 134 -2.07 -10.74 11.08
N ALA A 135 -3.16 -11.28 10.55
CA ALA A 135 -4.48 -11.19 11.17
C ALA A 135 -4.49 -11.75 12.60
N GLN A 136 -3.95 -12.95 12.80
CA GLN A 136 -3.83 -13.55 14.13
C GLN A 136 -2.94 -12.71 15.07
N SER A 137 -1.86 -12.12 14.54
CA SER A 137 -0.99 -11.23 15.30
C SER A 137 -1.74 -10.00 15.84
N PHE A 138 -2.48 -9.29 14.97
CA PHE A 138 -3.24 -8.11 15.38
C PHE A 138 -4.43 -8.46 16.28
N LEU A 139 -5.13 -9.56 16.02
CA LEU A 139 -6.23 -10.04 16.87
C LEU A 139 -5.73 -10.43 18.27
N ALA A 140 -4.56 -11.06 18.38
CA ALA A 140 -3.94 -11.39 19.66
C ALA A 140 -3.54 -10.12 20.45
N ILE A 141 -2.95 -9.13 19.79
CA ILE A 141 -2.62 -7.83 20.40
C ILE A 141 -3.89 -7.14 20.93
N LEU A 142 -4.90 -6.98 20.08
CA LEU A 142 -6.17 -6.31 20.44
C LEU A 142 -7.00 -7.10 21.46
N GLY A 143 -6.75 -8.41 21.61
CA GLY A 143 -7.33 -9.26 22.63
C GLY A 143 -6.61 -9.22 23.98
N ALA A 144 -5.32 -8.86 24.01
CA ALA A 144 -4.50 -8.89 25.22
C ALA A 144 -4.78 -7.72 26.19
N GLY A 145 -5.20 -6.56 25.67
CA GLY A 145 -5.52 -5.38 26.49
C GLY A 145 -4.32 -4.48 26.82
N GLU A 146 -3.11 -4.84 26.43
CA GLU A 146 -1.88 -4.09 26.69
C GLU A 146 -1.86 -2.73 25.97
N TYR A 147 -1.61 -1.66 26.72
CA TYR A 147 -1.85 -0.29 26.25
C TYR A 147 -1.03 0.05 25.00
N LEU A 148 0.29 -0.10 25.07
CA LEU A 148 1.21 0.29 23.99
C LEU A 148 1.05 -0.62 22.77
N GLU A 149 0.95 -1.95 22.96
CA GLU A 149 0.72 -2.90 21.86
C GLU A 149 -0.56 -2.55 21.10
N MET A 150 -1.70 -2.35 21.79
CA MET A 150 -2.97 -2.05 21.13
C MET A 150 -2.97 -0.68 20.44
N ARG A 151 -2.34 0.33 21.06
CA ARG A 151 -2.23 1.66 20.47
C ARG A 151 -1.38 1.64 19.20
N ASN A 152 -0.23 0.96 19.24
CA ASN A 152 0.62 0.74 18.08
C ASN A 152 -0.09 -0.06 16.99
N ALA A 153 -0.79 -1.14 17.35
CA ALA A 153 -1.56 -1.95 16.41
C ALA A 153 -2.63 -1.13 15.68
N LEU A 154 -3.42 -0.33 16.40
CA LEU A 154 -4.44 0.53 15.77
C LEU A 154 -3.83 1.60 14.85
N LEU A 155 -2.65 2.15 15.19
CA LEU A 155 -1.91 3.06 14.32
C LEU A 155 -1.37 2.37 13.05
N VAL A 156 -0.80 1.18 13.18
CA VAL A 156 -0.31 0.35 12.06
C VAL A 156 -1.46 -0.05 11.14
N LEU A 157 -2.53 -0.61 11.68
CA LEU A 157 -3.74 -1.00 10.93
C LEU A 157 -4.36 0.19 10.18
N THR A 158 -4.45 1.36 10.84
CA THR A 158 -4.94 2.61 10.22
C THR A 158 -4.09 3.06 9.02
N LYS A 159 -2.79 2.74 8.98
CA LYS A 159 -1.91 3.04 7.84
C LYS A 159 -2.01 2.03 6.70
N MET A 160 -2.41 0.80 6.99
CA MET A 160 -2.43 -0.33 6.04
C MET A 160 -3.80 -0.59 5.41
N ILE A 161 -4.84 0.14 5.82
CA ILE A 161 -6.24 -0.16 5.48
C ILE A 161 -6.51 -0.45 4.00
N GLY A 162 -5.86 0.25 3.07
CA GLY A 162 -6.06 0.09 1.62
C GLY A 162 -5.55 -1.23 1.02
N VAL A 163 -4.82 -2.05 1.79
CA VAL A 163 -4.32 -3.38 1.39
C VAL A 163 -4.53 -4.47 2.45
N PHE A 164 -4.96 -4.10 3.65
CA PHE A 164 -5.25 -5.04 4.74
C PHE A 164 -6.48 -4.57 5.55
N PRO A 165 -7.52 -5.40 5.73
CA PRO A 165 -7.61 -6.82 5.37
C PRO A 165 -8.13 -7.07 3.93
N LYS A 166 -7.51 -8.00 3.17
CA LYS A 166 -7.99 -8.41 1.83
C LYS A 166 -9.23 -9.33 1.88
N TYR A 167 -9.40 -10.12 2.95
CA TYR A 167 -10.40 -11.20 3.03
C TYR A 167 -11.58 -10.90 3.98
N ARG A 168 -12.80 -11.25 3.56
CA ARG A 168 -14.07 -11.08 4.31
C ARG A 168 -14.05 -11.71 5.71
N THR A 169 -13.46 -12.90 5.84
CA THR A 169 -13.33 -13.60 7.13
C THR A 169 -12.39 -12.85 8.09
N VAL A 170 -11.30 -12.27 7.58
CA VAL A 170 -10.37 -11.46 8.39
C VAL A 170 -11.00 -10.12 8.77
N TYR A 171 -11.67 -9.45 7.82
CA TYR A 171 -12.46 -8.25 8.07
C TYR A 171 -13.44 -8.44 9.24
N SER A 172 -14.24 -9.51 9.19
CA SER A 172 -15.30 -9.77 10.16
C SER A 172 -14.78 -10.00 11.59
N HIS A 173 -13.58 -10.57 11.73
CA HIS A 173 -12.92 -10.75 13.03
C HIS A 173 -12.30 -9.44 13.55
N LEU A 174 -11.71 -8.63 12.67
CA LEU A 174 -11.15 -7.32 13.03
C LEU A 174 -12.26 -6.33 13.42
N GLU A 175 -13.34 -6.22 12.65
CA GLU A 175 -14.48 -5.35 12.97
C GLU A 175 -15.08 -5.70 14.34
N ARG A 176 -15.38 -6.99 14.57
CA ARG A 176 -15.92 -7.46 15.87
C ARG A 176 -14.97 -7.16 17.03
N THR A 177 -13.67 -7.39 16.85
CA THR A 177 -12.66 -7.17 17.89
C THR A 177 -12.47 -5.69 18.19
N VAL A 178 -12.37 -4.83 17.18
CA VAL A 178 -12.19 -3.38 17.38
C VAL A 178 -13.49 -2.71 17.87
N ALA A 179 -14.67 -3.22 17.49
CA ALA A 179 -15.95 -2.79 18.07
C ALA A 179 -16.04 -3.11 19.57
N LYS A 180 -15.50 -4.27 20.00
CA LYS A 180 -15.32 -4.58 21.42
C LYS A 180 -14.35 -3.60 22.07
N VAL A 181 -13.15 -3.37 21.52
CA VAL A 181 -12.18 -2.40 22.08
C VAL A 181 -12.81 -1.00 22.24
N LYS A 182 -13.50 -0.48 21.21
CA LYS A 182 -14.21 0.82 21.26
C LYS A 182 -15.23 0.91 22.40
N THR A 183 -15.84 -0.19 22.81
CA THR A 183 -16.92 -0.19 23.82
C THR A 183 -16.46 -0.59 25.22
N SER A 184 -15.58 -1.58 25.35
CA SER A 184 -15.16 -2.14 26.64
C SER A 184 -13.86 -1.58 27.22
N ASP A 185 -13.03 -0.88 26.44
CA ASP A 185 -11.78 -0.31 26.97
C ASP A 185 -12.05 0.89 27.89
N SER A 186 -11.25 1.07 28.93
CA SER A 186 -11.34 2.23 29.83
C SER A 186 -10.64 3.48 29.29
N ARG A 187 -9.74 3.33 28.32
CA ARG A 187 -8.84 4.38 27.82
C ARG A 187 -9.43 5.08 26.59
N GLU A 188 -9.69 6.37 26.71
CA GLU A 188 -10.44 7.12 25.69
C GLU A 188 -9.63 7.35 24.39
N ASP A 189 -8.30 7.43 24.47
CA ASP A 189 -7.46 7.55 23.27
C ASP A 189 -7.46 6.25 22.43
N ILE A 190 -7.43 5.09 23.10
CA ILE A 190 -7.63 3.78 22.48
C ILE A 190 -9.01 3.70 21.82
N LYS A 191 -10.07 4.18 22.50
CA LYS A 191 -11.44 4.24 21.93
C LYS A 191 -11.52 5.13 20.70
N VAL A 192 -10.88 6.30 20.69
CA VAL A 192 -10.81 7.20 19.54
C VAL A 192 -10.09 6.55 18.36
N LEU A 193 -8.97 5.87 18.60
CA LEU A 193 -8.25 5.12 17.56
C LEU A 193 -9.06 3.93 17.02
N ALA A 194 -9.73 3.18 17.90
CA ALA A 194 -10.61 2.09 17.53
C ALA A 194 -11.82 2.58 16.70
N ALA A 195 -12.44 3.68 17.12
CA ALA A 195 -13.55 4.31 16.39
C ALA A 195 -13.11 4.81 15.00
N ARG A 196 -11.91 5.40 14.88
CA ARG A 196 -11.33 5.79 13.59
C ARG A 196 -11.14 4.58 12.67
N TYR A 197 -10.51 3.51 13.17
CA TYR A 197 -10.22 2.34 12.35
C TYR A 197 -11.49 1.59 11.92
N LEU A 198 -12.53 1.52 12.76
CA LEU A 198 -13.85 0.99 12.38
C LEU A 198 -14.50 1.80 11.25
N GLY A 199 -14.46 3.13 11.32
CA GLY A 199 -15.00 3.99 10.25
C GLY A 199 -14.26 3.83 8.92
N LEU A 200 -12.98 3.44 8.96
CA LEU A 200 -12.19 3.10 7.78
C LEU A 200 -12.51 1.69 7.25
N LEU A 201 -12.62 0.68 8.13
CA LEU A 201 -13.09 -0.66 7.75
C LEU A 201 -14.45 -0.61 7.04
N GLN A 202 -15.42 0.11 7.59
CA GLN A 202 -16.76 0.25 7.02
C GLN A 202 -16.81 1.04 5.70
N ARG A 203 -15.71 1.73 5.33
CA ARG A 203 -15.52 2.26 3.98
C ARG A 203 -15.07 1.16 3.03
N GLU A 204 -14.00 0.41 3.35
CA GLU A 204 -13.50 -0.67 2.48
C GLU A 204 -14.57 -1.74 2.21
N GLN A 205 -15.39 -2.07 3.22
CA GLN A 205 -16.53 -2.98 3.05
C GLN A 205 -17.55 -2.46 2.02
N ARG A 206 -17.77 -1.15 1.97
CA ARG A 206 -18.67 -0.49 1.01
C ARG A 206 -18.06 -0.39 -0.38
N GLU A 207 -16.73 -0.34 -0.48
CA GLU A 207 -16.01 -0.40 -1.76
C GLU A 207 -15.99 -1.82 -2.36
N GLY A 208 -16.46 -2.85 -1.63
CA GLY A 208 -16.76 -4.19 -2.15
C GLY A 208 -15.55 -5.11 -2.38
N LYS A 209 -14.33 -4.56 -2.34
CA LYS A 209 -13.03 -5.21 -2.65
C LYS A 209 -12.60 -6.38 -1.75
N LEU A 210 -13.44 -6.81 -0.81
CA LEU A 210 -13.12 -7.91 0.11
C LEU A 210 -13.37 -9.25 -0.59
N LEU A 211 -12.33 -10.09 -0.69
CA LEU A 211 -12.42 -11.42 -1.28
C LEU A 211 -12.95 -12.48 -0.28
N PRO A 212 -13.51 -13.61 -0.73
CA PRO A 212 -13.63 -14.82 0.08
C PRO A 212 -12.28 -15.20 0.71
N PHE A 213 -12.27 -15.93 1.83
CA PHE A 213 -11.02 -16.55 2.28
C PHE A 213 -10.86 -17.88 1.54
N PRO A 214 -9.71 -18.17 0.91
CA PRO A 214 -9.54 -19.41 0.16
C PRO A 214 -9.28 -20.58 1.13
N ASP A 215 -10.34 -21.31 1.46
CA ASP A 215 -10.30 -22.41 2.45
C ASP A 215 -9.62 -23.71 1.93
N SER A 216 -9.30 -23.80 0.63
CA SER A 216 -8.66 -24.98 0.02
C SER A 216 -7.71 -24.64 -1.14
N LYS A 217 -6.99 -25.65 -1.65
CA LYS A 217 -6.10 -25.50 -2.82
C LYS A 217 -6.92 -25.25 -4.10
N GLU A 218 -8.03 -25.95 -4.23
CA GLU A 218 -9.00 -25.81 -5.32
C GLU A 218 -9.64 -24.42 -5.30
N ALA A 219 -9.84 -23.81 -4.12
CA ALA A 219 -10.30 -22.43 -4.00
C ALA A 219 -9.27 -21.41 -4.48
N LEU A 220 -7.98 -21.61 -4.17
CA LEU A 220 -6.88 -20.78 -4.72
C LEU A 220 -6.74 -20.92 -6.24
N GLU A 221 -6.97 -22.12 -6.78
CA GLU A 221 -7.00 -22.36 -8.23
C GLU A 221 -8.22 -21.69 -8.88
N ALA A 222 -9.41 -21.84 -8.29
CA ALA A 222 -10.65 -21.27 -8.81
C ALA A 222 -10.70 -19.73 -8.77
N GLU A 223 -10.20 -19.06 -7.72
CA GLU A 223 -10.11 -17.59 -7.73
C GLU A 223 -9.10 -17.12 -8.79
N ALA A 224 -7.97 -17.82 -8.93
CA ALA A 224 -6.94 -17.46 -9.89
C ALA A 224 -7.30 -17.73 -11.36
N ASP A 225 -8.22 -18.67 -11.63
CA ASP A 225 -8.78 -18.91 -12.97
C ASP A 225 -9.99 -17.98 -13.25
N ALA A 226 -10.66 -17.46 -12.21
CA ALA A 226 -11.66 -16.41 -12.34
C ALA A 226 -11.03 -15.04 -12.66
N ASP A 227 -9.92 -14.69 -12.02
CA ASP A 227 -9.15 -13.47 -12.33
C ASP A 227 -8.69 -13.44 -13.80
N GLU A 228 -8.20 -14.56 -14.36
CA GLU A 228 -7.85 -14.65 -15.80
C GLU A 228 -9.10 -14.50 -16.70
N ALA A 229 -10.26 -15.03 -16.30
CA ALA A 229 -11.49 -14.93 -17.08
C ALA A 229 -12.06 -13.49 -17.15
N ASP A 230 -12.03 -12.74 -16.05
CA ASP A 230 -12.46 -11.33 -16.04
C ASP A 230 -11.47 -10.44 -16.84
N MET A 231 -10.16 -10.75 -16.82
CA MET A 231 -9.16 -10.06 -17.66
C MET A 231 -9.37 -10.30 -19.16
N ASP A 232 -9.66 -11.53 -19.59
CA ASP A 232 -9.99 -11.85 -20.99
C ASP A 232 -11.24 -11.08 -21.47
N VAL A 233 -12.22 -10.86 -20.58
CA VAL A 233 -13.42 -10.06 -20.87
C VAL A 233 -13.09 -8.57 -21.02
N GLU A 234 -12.30 -7.97 -20.12
CA GLU A 234 -11.88 -6.56 -20.24
C GLU A 234 -11.05 -6.28 -21.52
N GLU A 235 -10.16 -7.18 -21.93
CA GLU A 235 -9.42 -6.99 -23.19
C GLU A 235 -10.31 -7.23 -24.42
N GLY A 236 -11.30 -8.12 -24.33
CA GLY A 236 -12.30 -8.38 -25.37
C GLY A 236 -13.23 -7.19 -25.67
N GLU A 237 -13.59 -6.37 -24.68
CA GLU A 237 -14.51 -5.23 -24.87
C GLU A 237 -13.87 -3.97 -25.50
N ARG A 238 -12.57 -3.95 -25.79
CA ARG A 238 -11.91 -2.78 -26.40
C ARG A 238 -12.44 -2.46 -27.81
N PRO A 239 -13.14 -1.33 -28.04
CA PRO A 239 -13.81 -1.08 -29.33
C PRO A 239 -12.80 -0.70 -30.42
N SER A 240 -12.46 -1.66 -31.27
CA SER A 240 -11.49 -1.48 -32.37
C SER A 240 -12.02 -0.52 -33.47
N SER A 241 -11.75 0.77 -33.29
CA SER A 241 -12.15 1.86 -34.20
C SER A 241 -11.46 1.78 -35.57
N LYS A 242 -12.00 0.91 -36.44
CA LYS A 242 -11.57 0.77 -37.84
C LYS A 242 -11.97 2.00 -38.66
N ARG A 243 -11.09 3.02 -38.63
CA ARG A 243 -11.11 4.18 -39.54
C ARG A 243 -11.08 3.71 -41.00
N LYS A 244 -12.26 3.61 -41.63
CA LYS A 244 -12.39 3.20 -43.02
C LYS A 244 -12.17 4.41 -43.94
N ALA A 245 -11.06 4.42 -44.68
CA ALA A 245 -10.81 5.43 -45.69
C ALA A 245 -11.70 5.20 -46.92
N ALA A 246 -12.31 6.28 -47.44
CA ALA A 246 -13.02 6.32 -48.72
C ALA A 246 -12.79 7.70 -49.35
N ALA A 247 -12.75 7.75 -50.69
CA ALA A 247 -12.23 8.90 -51.43
C ALA A 247 -13.27 10.01 -51.73
N GLN A 248 -12.74 11.17 -52.14
CA GLN A 248 -13.51 12.28 -52.72
C GLN A 248 -14.06 11.91 -54.12
N PRO A 249 -15.01 12.70 -54.62
CA PRO A 249 -14.75 13.42 -55.87
C PRO A 249 -14.89 14.94 -55.73
N ALA A 250 -14.41 15.71 -56.71
CA ALA A 250 -14.33 17.17 -56.64
C ALA A 250 -14.74 17.89 -57.94
N ALA A 251 -15.44 19.03 -57.82
CA ALA A 251 -15.50 20.16 -58.77
C ALA A 251 -16.37 21.31 -58.19
N GLY A 252 -16.05 22.59 -58.45
CA GLY A 252 -16.97 23.71 -58.10
C GLY A 252 -16.35 25.10 -57.78
N LYS A 253 -15.67 25.74 -58.74
CA LYS A 253 -14.99 27.05 -58.64
C LYS A 253 -15.80 28.20 -58.00
N SER A 254 -15.18 29.03 -57.15
CA SER A 254 -15.18 30.53 -57.24
C SER A 254 -14.33 31.23 -56.13
N LYS A 255 -14.09 32.55 -56.29
CA LYS A 255 -13.24 33.49 -55.51
C LYS A 255 -13.94 34.88 -55.52
N PRO A 256 -13.49 35.95 -54.82
CA PRO A 256 -12.91 36.06 -53.45
C PRO A 256 -13.34 37.33 -52.63
N ALA A 257 -13.13 37.33 -51.29
CA ALA A 257 -12.75 38.52 -50.46
C ALA A 257 -13.76 39.73 -50.33
N PRO A 258 -13.48 40.80 -49.53
CA PRO A 258 -12.98 40.87 -48.12
C PRO A 258 -13.81 41.84 -47.21
N SER A 259 -13.27 42.16 -46.02
CA SER A 259 -13.64 43.27 -45.08
C SER A 259 -14.67 42.92 -43.98
N LYS A 260 -14.68 43.56 -42.80
CA LYS A 260 -13.96 44.75 -42.29
C LYS A 260 -13.21 44.48 -40.97
N ALA A 261 -12.30 45.40 -40.59
CA ALA A 261 -11.67 45.45 -39.27
C ALA A 261 -11.99 46.78 -38.53
N VAL A 262 -12.11 46.70 -37.20
CA VAL A 262 -12.03 47.78 -36.18
C VAL A 262 -11.56 47.04 -34.90
N VAL A 263 -10.43 47.27 -34.21
CA VAL A 263 -9.48 48.39 -33.99
C VAL A 263 -9.86 49.33 -32.82
N GLY A 264 -9.09 49.24 -31.73
CA GLY A 264 -9.18 50.06 -30.51
C GLY A 264 -9.75 49.30 -29.29
N GLY A 265 -9.18 49.31 -28.07
CA GLY A 265 -7.98 50.00 -27.54
C GLY A 265 -8.26 51.42 -27.02
N GLY A 266 -8.02 51.78 -25.75
CA GLY A 266 -7.63 50.97 -24.57
C GLY A 266 -7.11 51.82 -23.38
N ALA A 267 -6.86 51.15 -22.24
CA ALA A 267 -6.02 51.56 -21.08
C ALA A 267 -6.43 52.74 -20.15
N LYS A 268 -6.13 52.54 -18.83
CA LYS A 268 -6.19 53.48 -17.67
C LYS A 268 -7.61 53.95 -17.27
N GLY A 269 -7.98 54.20 -16.01
CA GLY A 269 -7.24 54.39 -14.74
C GLY A 269 -7.50 55.81 -14.17
N GLY A 270 -7.64 56.09 -12.88
CA GLY A 270 -7.59 55.31 -11.62
C GLY A 270 -7.79 56.26 -10.40
N ALA A 271 -7.62 55.77 -9.16
CA ALA A 271 -7.91 56.47 -7.88
C ALA A 271 -9.41 56.79 -7.66
N ASP A 272 -9.95 57.14 -6.47
CA ASP A 272 -9.42 57.56 -5.14
C ASP A 272 -10.56 57.35 -4.07
N ARG A 273 -10.52 57.54 -2.74
CA ARG A 273 -9.54 58.01 -1.71
C ARG A 273 -9.96 57.49 -0.29
N SER A 274 -9.19 57.91 0.74
CA SER A 274 -9.42 58.08 2.21
C SER A 274 -10.85 58.04 2.83
N SER A 275 -11.05 57.94 4.17
CA SER A 275 -10.20 58.30 5.34
C SER A 275 -10.51 57.48 6.62
N GLU A 276 -9.53 57.13 7.47
CA GLU A 276 -9.18 57.70 8.81
C GLU A 276 -10.34 57.94 9.82
N ARG A 277 -10.19 57.85 11.17
CA ARG A 277 -9.07 57.71 12.15
C ARG A 277 -9.40 56.58 13.17
N GLY A 278 -8.53 55.99 14.00
CA GLY A 278 -7.41 56.49 14.84
C GLY A 278 -7.88 56.59 16.32
N GLY A 279 -7.09 56.42 17.40
CA GLY A 279 -5.66 56.13 17.63
C GLY A 279 -5.25 56.53 19.08
N ARG A 280 -4.06 56.14 19.58
CA ARG A 280 -3.51 56.32 20.98
C ARG A 280 -4.11 55.38 22.05
N ASP A 281 -3.54 55.13 23.24
CA ASP A 281 -2.16 54.97 23.82
C ASP A 281 -2.38 54.50 25.32
N ALA A 282 -1.46 54.19 26.27
CA ALA A 282 0.00 54.24 26.39
C ALA A 282 0.54 53.37 27.57
N SER A 283 1.87 53.11 27.57
CA SER A 283 2.78 53.06 28.76
C SER A 283 2.75 51.94 29.84
N ARG A 284 3.99 51.48 30.19
CA ARG A 284 4.47 50.85 31.46
C ARG A 284 4.02 49.39 31.74
N GLY A 285 4.73 48.57 32.55
CA GLY A 285 5.89 48.82 33.44
C GLY A 285 6.98 47.71 33.42
N ARG A 286 7.83 47.63 34.47
CA ARG A 286 9.13 46.91 34.47
C ARG A 286 9.61 46.47 35.88
N GLU A 287 9.65 45.16 36.14
CA GLU A 287 10.45 44.47 37.19
C GLU A 287 10.69 43.00 36.73
N ARG A 288 11.75 42.23 37.02
CA ARG A 288 12.82 42.13 38.05
C ARG A 288 12.49 41.41 39.38
N GLY A 289 12.95 40.16 39.48
CA GLY A 289 13.65 39.61 40.67
C GLY A 289 12.96 38.48 41.44
N GLY A 290 13.76 37.48 41.87
CA GLY A 290 13.38 36.39 42.78
C GLY A 290 12.59 35.23 42.14
N GLU A 291 12.86 33.96 42.44
CA GLU A 291 13.97 33.32 43.18
C GLU A 291 14.49 32.12 42.36
#